data_AF-A0A520RV19-F1
#
_entry.id   AF-A0A520RV19-F1
#
_cell.length_a   1.000
_cell.length_b   1.000
_cell.length_c   1.000
_cell.angle_alpha   90.00
_cell.angle_beta   90.00
_cell.angle_gamma   90.00
#
_symmetry.space_group_name_H-M   'P 1'
#
loop_
_entity.id
_entity.type
_entity.pdbx_description
1 polymer ?
#
loop_
_entity_poly.entity_id
_entity_poly.type
_entity_poly.pdbx_seq_one_letter_code
_entity_poly.pdbx_strand_id
1 'polypeptide(L)'
;MRTSISNKQNMRGVAFVYFVGIMATFFIMAFLIWVTKEYTQPRAISANRANERAENLQTVKEAVAPLLNEYGWQDQEKGFVRVPIKRAMELTVKEWQNPAKARLELISRMEKATALPPPPPEEPSAFE
;
A
#
# COMPACT_ATOMS: atom_id res chain seq x y z
N MET A 1 42.86 21.01 -54.06
CA MET A 1 42.34 20.68 -52.70
C MET A 1 40.84 21.01 -52.48
N ARG A 2 40.08 21.45 -53.49
CA ARG A 2 38.69 21.96 -53.33
C ARG A 2 37.57 20.92 -53.56
N THR A 3 37.89 19.77 -54.16
CA THR A 3 36.91 18.73 -54.54
C THR A 3 36.51 17.80 -53.38
N SER A 4 37.40 17.61 -52.40
CA SER A 4 37.14 16.73 -51.23
C SER A 4 36.06 17.28 -50.28
N ILE A 5 35.96 18.60 -50.14
CA ILE A 5 35.01 19.26 -49.22
C ILE A 5 33.57 19.18 -49.76
N SER A 6 33.38 19.38 -51.06
CA SER A 6 32.07 19.30 -51.71
C SER A 6 31.48 17.88 -51.65
N ASN A 7 32.31 16.85 -51.87
CA ASN A 7 31.83 15.47 -51.83
C ASN A 7 31.39 15.03 -50.42
N LYS A 8 32.10 15.48 -49.37
CA LYS A 8 31.69 15.26 -47.96
C LYS A 8 30.39 15.97 -47.61
N GLN A 9 30.14 17.18 -48.12
CA GLN A 9 28.88 17.89 -47.88
C GLN A 9 27.68 17.19 -48.54
N ASN A 10 27.86 16.68 -49.77
CA ASN A 10 26.82 15.93 -50.47
C ASN A 10 26.50 14.60 -49.77
N MET A 11 27.51 13.86 -49.28
CA MET A 11 27.28 12.64 -48.50
C MET A 11 26.56 12.90 -47.17
N ARG A 12 26.82 14.03 -46.50
CA ARG A 12 26.11 14.40 -45.27
C ARG A 12 24.66 14.78 -45.54
N GLY A 13 24.38 15.48 -46.64
CA GLY A 13 23.00 15.79 -47.06
C GLY A 13 22.20 14.52 -47.40
N VAL A 14 22.80 13.60 -48.15
CA VAL A 14 22.18 12.32 -48.50
C VAL A 14 21.96 11.44 -47.26
N ALA A 15 22.95 11.36 -46.36
CA ALA A 15 22.82 10.63 -45.10
C ALA A 15 21.73 11.24 -44.19
N PHE A 16 21.57 12.56 -44.19
CA PHE A 16 20.50 13.24 -43.45
C PHE A 16 19.12 12.91 -44.01
N VAL A 17 18.95 12.89 -45.33
CA VAL A 17 17.68 12.49 -45.97
C VAL A 17 17.31 11.04 -45.63
N TYR A 18 18.27 10.12 -45.68
CA TYR A 18 18.03 8.73 -45.25
C TYR A 18 17.71 8.63 -43.77
N PHE A 19 18.40 9.37 -42.91
CA PHE A 19 18.12 9.42 -41.47
C PHE A 19 16.69 9.91 -41.19
N VAL A 20 16.27 10.99 -41.84
CA VAL A 20 14.91 11.53 -41.71
C VAL A 20 13.87 10.53 -42.23
N GLY A 21 14.13 9.88 -43.37
CA GLY A 21 13.24 8.85 -43.92
C GLY A 21 13.08 7.64 -42.98
N ILE A 22 14.17 7.17 -42.40
CA ILE A 22 14.17 6.09 -41.40
C ILE A 22 13.36 6.51 -40.17
N MET A 23 13.65 7.69 -39.60
CA MET A 23 12.92 8.22 -38.45
C MET A 23 11.42 8.37 -38.74
N ALA A 24 11.06 8.92 -39.90
CA ALA A 24 9.66 9.06 -40.30
C ALA A 24 8.95 7.71 -40.38
N THR A 25 9.62 6.69 -40.93
CA THR A 25 9.08 5.32 -41.01
C THR A 25 8.86 4.72 -39.61
N PHE A 26 9.81 4.89 -38.70
CA PHE A 26 9.66 4.45 -37.30
C PHE A 26 8.54 5.20 -36.57
N PHE A 27 8.40 6.51 -36.79
CA PHE A 27 7.31 7.29 -36.20
C PHE A 27 5.94 6.86 -36.71
N ILE A 28 5.81 6.60 -38.02
CA ILE A 28 4.59 6.08 -38.61
C ILE A 28 4.27 4.70 -38.01
N MET A 29 5.27 3.82 -37.91
CA MET A 29 5.08 2.49 -37.31
C MET A 29 4.65 2.58 -35.84
N ALA A 30 5.31 3.42 -35.03
CA ALA A 30 4.96 3.63 -33.62
C ALA A 30 3.54 4.19 -33.47
N PHE A 31 3.15 5.12 -34.34
CA PHE A 31 1.80 5.68 -34.36
C PHE A 31 0.76 4.62 -34.70
N LEU A 32 1.00 3.79 -35.72
CA LEU A 32 0.10 2.70 -36.09
C LEU A 32 -0.03 1.67 -34.96
N ILE A 33 1.06 1.32 -34.28
CA ILE A 33 1.04 0.44 -33.10
C ILE A 33 0.21 1.07 -31.98
N TRP A 34 0.37 2.36 -31.71
CA TRP A 34 -0.38 3.06 -30.67
C TRP A 34 -1.89 3.05 -30.95
N VAL A 35 -2.29 3.40 -32.17
CA VAL A 35 -3.69 3.39 -32.59
C VAL A 35 -4.25 1.97 -32.51
N THR A 36 -3.59 0.98 -33.13
CA THR A 36 -4.08 -0.40 -33.14
C THR A 36 -4.15 -1.00 -31.74
N LYS A 37 -3.21 -0.68 -30.85
CA LYS A 37 -3.24 -1.12 -29.45
C LYS A 37 -4.49 -0.62 -28.72
N GLU A 38 -4.95 0.60 -28.97
CA GLU A 38 -6.18 1.10 -28.35
C GLU A 38 -7.44 0.38 -28.87
N TYR A 39 -7.50 0.11 -30.18
CA TYR A 39 -8.64 -0.59 -30.78
C TYR A 39 -8.68 -2.10 -30.52
N THR A 40 -7.53 -2.74 -30.35
CA THR A 40 -7.42 -4.21 -30.20
C THR A 40 -7.32 -4.66 -28.75
N GLN A 41 -7.15 -3.74 -27.81
CA GLN A 41 -7.18 -4.07 -26.39
C GLN A 41 -8.57 -4.60 -26.01
N PRO A 42 -8.66 -5.81 -25.44
CA PRO A 42 -9.94 -6.31 -24.94
C PRO A 42 -10.45 -5.33 -23.88
N ARG A 43 -11.75 -5.01 -23.92
CA ARG A 43 -12.41 -4.16 -22.91
C ARG A 43 -12.01 -4.68 -21.53
N ALA A 44 -11.37 -3.85 -20.72
CA ALA A 44 -10.86 -4.28 -19.43
C ALA A 44 -12.01 -4.56 -18.46
N ILE A 45 -12.53 -5.80 -18.51
CA ILE A 45 -13.68 -6.29 -17.71
C ILE A 45 -13.41 -6.09 -16.20
N SER A 46 -12.14 -6.06 -15.81
CA SER A 46 -11.69 -5.86 -14.42
C SER A 46 -11.11 -4.48 -14.13
N ALA A 47 -11.03 -3.54 -15.06
CA ALA A 47 -10.47 -2.21 -14.77
C ALA A 47 -11.27 -1.49 -13.68
N ASN A 48 -12.59 -1.50 -13.78
CA ASN A 48 -13.46 -0.92 -12.75
C ASN A 48 -13.27 -1.62 -11.39
N ARG A 49 -13.22 -2.96 -11.37
CA ARG A 49 -12.95 -3.72 -10.14
C ARG A 49 -11.56 -3.47 -9.55
N ALA A 50 -10.56 -3.20 -10.39
CA ALA A 50 -9.22 -2.87 -9.94
C ALA A 50 -9.19 -1.49 -9.28
N ASN A 51 -9.90 -0.51 -9.85
CA ASN A 51 -10.07 0.82 -9.26
C ASN A 51 -10.84 0.73 -7.93
N GLU A 52 -11.96 0.01 -7.88
CA GLU A 52 -12.73 -0.22 -6.64
C GLU A 52 -11.87 -0.85 -5.55
N ARG A 53 -11.02 -1.83 -5.88
CA ARG A 53 -10.09 -2.44 -4.91
C ARG A 53 -9.03 -1.46 -4.42
N ALA A 54 -8.52 -0.60 -5.30
CA ALA A 54 -7.53 0.41 -4.93
C ALA A 54 -8.14 1.44 -3.96
N GLU A 55 -9.35 1.92 -4.24
CA GLU A 55 -10.09 2.83 -3.37
C GLU A 55 -10.42 2.18 -2.02
N ASN A 56 -10.95 0.94 -2.02
CA ASN A 56 -11.23 0.21 -0.78
C ASN A 56 -9.97 0.01 0.07
N LEU A 57 -8.85 -0.32 -0.57
CA LEU A 57 -7.57 -0.46 0.12
C LEU A 57 -7.11 0.87 0.73
N GLN A 58 -7.29 1.99 0.02
CA GLN A 58 -6.96 3.31 0.54
C GLN A 58 -7.82 3.65 1.75
N THR A 59 -9.14 3.47 1.67
CA THR A 59 -10.08 3.69 2.77
C THR A 59 -9.71 2.87 4.00
N VAL A 60 -9.36 1.59 3.82
CA VAL A 60 -8.91 0.74 4.93
C VAL A 60 -7.60 1.24 5.52
N LYS A 61 -6.64 1.65 4.70
CA LYS A 61 -5.37 2.20 5.20
C LYS A 61 -5.57 3.48 5.99
N GLU A 62 -6.42 4.39 5.51
CA GLU A 62 -6.72 5.65 6.19
C GLU A 62 -7.43 5.41 7.52
N ALA A 63 -8.39 4.46 7.57
CA ALA A 63 -9.06 4.08 8.80
C ALA A 63 -8.10 3.42 9.81
N VAL A 64 -7.14 2.62 9.34
CA VAL A 64 -6.20 1.87 10.19
C VAL A 64 -4.97 2.70 10.60
N ALA A 65 -4.58 3.71 9.83
CA ALA A 65 -3.43 4.58 10.12
C ALA A 65 -3.44 5.19 11.54
N PRO A 66 -4.53 5.82 12.03
CA PRO A 66 -4.58 6.31 13.40
C PRO A 66 -4.61 5.14 14.40
N LEU A 67 -5.19 3.99 14.02
CA LEU A 67 -5.21 2.81 14.88
C LEU A 67 -3.80 2.28 15.18
N LEU A 68 -2.90 2.32 14.20
CA LEU A 68 -1.54 1.79 14.35
C LEU A 68 -0.56 2.79 14.94
N ASN A 69 -0.76 4.09 14.70
CA ASN A 69 0.24 5.10 15.00
C ASN A 69 -0.11 5.99 16.20
N GLU A 70 -1.36 5.98 16.67
CA GLU A 70 -1.82 6.84 17.74
C GLU A 70 -2.35 6.04 18.94
N TYR A 71 -2.20 6.66 20.11
CA TYR A 71 -2.83 6.17 21.33
C TYR A 71 -4.34 6.32 21.24
N GLY A 72 -5.07 5.36 21.78
CA GLY A 72 -6.52 5.41 21.87
C GLY A 72 -7.04 4.39 22.86
N TRP A 73 -8.30 4.50 23.25
CA TRP A 73 -8.93 3.48 24.09
C TRP A 73 -9.31 2.27 23.24
N GLN A 74 -9.01 1.07 23.73
CA GLN A 74 -9.51 -0.19 23.15
C GLN A 74 -10.76 -0.65 23.91
N ASP A 75 -10.71 -0.58 25.24
CA ASP A 75 -11.82 -0.90 26.15
C ASP A 75 -11.67 -0.06 27.41
N GLN A 76 -12.51 0.97 27.55
CA GLN A 76 -12.41 1.92 28.67
C GLN A 76 -12.89 1.30 29.99
N GLU A 77 -13.85 0.38 29.94
CA GLU A 77 -14.40 -0.28 31.14
C GLU A 77 -13.35 -1.17 31.79
N LYS A 78 -12.56 -1.87 30.98
CA LYS A 78 -11.44 -2.71 31.46
C LYS A 78 -10.13 -1.95 31.61
N GLY A 79 -10.07 -0.68 31.18
CA GLY A 79 -8.89 0.17 31.22
C GLY A 79 -7.80 -0.21 30.21
N PHE A 80 -8.17 -0.85 29.09
CA PHE A 80 -7.23 -1.19 28.01
C PHE A 80 -7.04 -0.02 27.04
N VAL A 81 -5.79 0.37 26.90
CA VAL A 81 -5.34 1.42 25.96
C VAL A 81 -4.60 0.75 24.81
N ARG A 82 -4.91 1.19 23.59
CA ARG A 82 -4.15 0.89 22.39
C ARG A 82 -2.89 1.75 22.35
N VAL A 83 -1.76 1.10 22.15
CA VAL A 83 -0.43 1.72 22.06
C VAL A 83 0.03 1.72 20.61
N PRO A 84 0.68 2.79 20.11
CA PRO A 84 1.27 2.81 18.77
C PRO A 84 2.23 1.65 18.55
N ILE A 85 2.20 1.05 17.36
CA ILE A 85 2.95 -0.18 17.08
C ILE A 85 4.45 -0.03 17.31
N LYS A 86 5.02 1.13 16.98
CA LYS A 86 6.43 1.44 17.25
C LYS A 86 6.75 1.34 18.74
N ARG A 87 5.91 1.92 19.59
CA ARG A 87 6.09 1.89 21.03
C ARG A 87 5.86 0.49 21.60
N ALA A 88 4.87 -0.23 21.09
CA ALA A 88 4.61 -1.61 21.47
C ALA A 88 5.83 -2.52 21.20
N MET A 89 6.50 -2.33 20.05
CA MET A 89 7.74 -3.06 19.74
C MET A 89 8.88 -2.74 20.73
N GLU A 90 9.11 -1.46 21.04
CA GLU A 90 10.12 -1.05 22.02
C GLU A 90 9.86 -1.65 23.41
N LEU A 91 8.60 -1.62 23.85
CA LEU A 91 8.19 -2.21 25.13
C LEU A 91 8.40 -3.73 25.12
N THR A 92 8.06 -4.40 24.03
CA THR A 92 8.25 -5.85 23.89
C THR A 92 9.73 -6.22 24.00
N VAL A 93 10.62 -5.51 23.30
CA VAL A 93 12.08 -5.74 23.38
C VAL A 93 12.60 -5.52 24.79
N LYS A 94 12.04 -4.55 25.53
CA LYS A 94 12.40 -4.27 26.92
C LYS A 94 11.89 -5.35 27.89
N GLU A 95 10.64 -5.78 27.75
CA GLU A 95 10.03 -6.79 28.62
C GLU A 95 10.69 -8.16 28.42
N TRP A 96 10.98 -8.53 27.17
CA TRP A 96 11.54 -9.83 26.82
C TRP A 96 13.03 -10.01 27.09
N GLN A 97 13.70 -9.03 27.71
CA GLN A 97 15.04 -9.21 28.25
C GLN A 97 15.09 -10.36 29.29
N ASN A 98 13.98 -10.60 29.99
CA ASN A 98 13.80 -11.77 30.84
C ASN A 98 12.56 -12.57 30.38
N PRO A 99 12.74 -13.62 29.55
CA PRO A 99 11.62 -14.31 28.91
C PRO A 99 10.69 -15.03 29.89
N ALA A 100 11.23 -15.55 31.00
CA ALA A 100 10.42 -16.23 32.01
C ALA A 100 9.45 -15.25 32.69
N LYS A 101 9.94 -14.07 33.08
CA LYS A 101 9.09 -13.01 33.67
C LYS A 101 8.08 -12.47 32.66
N ALA A 102 8.53 -12.17 31.43
CA ALA A 102 7.66 -11.64 30.38
C ALA A 102 6.50 -12.58 30.06
N ARG A 103 6.74 -13.90 30.01
CA ARG A 103 5.68 -14.88 29.77
C ARG A 103 4.65 -14.92 30.89
N LEU A 104 5.08 -14.88 32.15
CA LEU A 104 4.17 -14.85 33.30
C LEU A 104 3.30 -13.59 33.29
N GLU A 105 3.90 -12.44 32.99
CA GLU A 105 3.18 -11.18 32.86
C GLU A 105 2.20 -11.17 31.67
N LEU A 106 2.56 -11.80 30.56
CA LEU A 106 1.64 -11.96 29.43
C LEU A 106 0.43 -12.84 29.78
N ILE A 107 0.65 -13.93 30.54
CA ILE A 107 -0.45 -14.79 31.02
C ILE A 107 -1.37 -14.00 31.95
N SER A 108 -0.84 -13.24 32.91
CA SER A 108 -1.68 -12.46 33.82
C SER A 108 -2.47 -11.34 33.11
N ARG A 109 -1.87 -10.69 32.11
CA ARG A 109 -2.56 -9.73 31.24
C ARG A 109 -3.68 -10.39 30.43
N MET A 110 -3.44 -11.59 29.90
CA MET A 110 -4.45 -12.38 29.17
C MET A 110 -5.63 -12.72 30.07
N GLU A 111 -5.37 -13.27 31.26
CA GLU A 111 -6.40 -13.65 32.23
C GLU A 111 -7.31 -12.46 32.57
N LYS A 112 -6.72 -11.28 32.79
CA LYS A 112 -7.48 -10.03 33.03
C LYS A 112 -8.32 -9.63 31.81
N ALA A 113 -7.81 -9.77 30.60
CA ALA A 113 -8.53 -9.40 29.38
C ALA A 113 -9.74 -10.31 29.11
N THR A 114 -9.58 -11.62 29.37
CA THR A 114 -10.60 -12.65 29.13
C THR A 114 -11.56 -12.85 30.30
N ALA A 115 -11.32 -12.21 31.45
CA ALA A 115 -12.24 -12.27 32.58
C ALA A 115 -13.65 -11.81 32.15
N LEU A 116 -14.64 -12.66 32.45
CA LEU A 116 -16.05 -12.34 32.21
C LEU A 116 -16.50 -11.20 33.15
N PRO A 117 -17.34 -10.27 32.68
CA PRO A 117 -17.93 -9.28 33.56
C PRO A 117 -18.75 -9.98 34.67
N PRO A 118 -18.75 -9.43 35.90
CA PRO A 118 -19.54 -10.01 36.99
C PRO A 118 -21.03 -10.06 36.58
N PRO A 119 -21.76 -11.12 36.96
CA PRO A 119 -23.18 -11.23 36.65
C PRO A 119 -23.93 -10.00 37.20
N PRO A 120 -24.95 -9.48 36.49
CA PRO A 120 -25.78 -8.41 37.00
C PRO A 120 -26.32 -8.75 38.40
N PRO A 121 -26.47 -7.77 39.31
CA PRO A 121 -27.14 -8.00 40.58
C PRO A 121 -28.51 -8.61 40.31
N GLU A 122 -28.82 -9.74 40.95
CA GLU A 122 -30.15 -10.34 40.87
C GLU A 122 -31.17 -9.27 41.27
N GLU A 123 -32.16 -9.02 40.41
CA GLU A 123 -33.26 -8.12 40.76
C GLU A 123 -33.85 -8.61 42.09
N PRO A 124 -34.06 -7.72 43.09
CA PRO A 124 -34.65 -8.14 44.35
C PRO A 124 -35.97 -8.84 44.05
N SER A 125 -36.07 -10.10 44.47
CA SER A 125 -37.24 -10.94 44.28
C SER A 125 -38.48 -10.15 44.71
N ALA A 126 -39.49 -10.06 43.85
CA ALA A 126 -40.74 -9.34 44.12
C ALA A 126 -41.59 -9.95 45.26
N PHE A 127 -41.03 -10.90 46.02
CA PHE A 127 -41.71 -11.69 47.04
C PHE A 127 -40.98 -11.74 48.39
N GLU A 128 -40.03 -10.83 48.66
CA GLU A 128 -39.52 -10.55 50.02
C GLU A 128 -40.06 -9.22 50.56
#